data_AF-A0A950VK53-F1
#
_entry.id   AF-A0A950VK53-F1
#
_cell.length_a   1.000
_cell.length_b   1.000
_cell.length_c   1.000
_cell.angle_alpha   90.00
_cell.angle_beta   90.00
_cell.angle_gamma   90.00
#
_symmetry.space_group_name_H-M   'P 1'
#
loop_
_entity.id
_entity.type
_entity.pdbx_description
1 polymer ?
#
loop_
_entity_poly.entity_id
_entity_poly.type
_entity_poly.pdbx_seq_one_letter_code
_entity_poly.pdbx_strand_id
1 'polypeptide(L)'
;MALLEDTLSGKVMAAVAVSAAALALPRLFPQLAPPLRSALKTGASLFLEAEFEAEGGLIDTLVSQTLEALLENAAKARTPEERKRSTRRVMHRFERRARARAQHWGGESDADRSRRYRRHVAHLRRAIAEVAPRRSPEERALLDEAVEGVPEAW
;
A
#
# COMPACT_ATOMS: atom_id res chain seq x y z
N MET A 1 12.38 -43.10 -7.95
CA MET A 1 11.44 -41.97 -8.09
C MET A 1 10.18 -42.31 -7.30
N ALA A 2 10.22 -42.20 -5.96
CA ALA A 2 9.08 -42.54 -5.08
C ALA A 2 9.12 -41.76 -3.76
N LEU A 3 10.31 -41.36 -3.29
CA LEU A 3 10.50 -40.62 -2.03
C LEU A 3 10.17 -39.11 -2.11
N LEU A 4 10.10 -38.54 -3.32
CA LEU A 4 9.82 -37.11 -3.54
C LEU A 4 8.31 -36.79 -3.54
N GLU A 5 7.46 -37.71 -3.98
CA GLU A 5 6.00 -37.52 -3.94
C GLU A 5 5.44 -37.64 -2.52
N ASP A 6 6.01 -38.53 -1.70
CA ASP A 6 5.51 -38.79 -0.35
C ASP A 6 5.78 -37.62 0.62
N THR A 7 6.90 -36.91 0.44
CA THR A 7 7.24 -35.75 1.28
C THR A 7 6.48 -34.48 0.89
N LEU A 8 6.16 -34.32 -0.40
CA LEU A 8 5.30 -33.23 -0.89
C LEU A 8 3.84 -33.47 -0.49
N SER A 9 3.35 -34.71 -0.62
CA SER A 9 2.00 -35.10 -0.19
C SER A 9 1.83 -34.97 1.32
N GLY A 10 2.83 -35.40 2.11
CA GLY A 10 2.82 -35.25 3.57
C GLY A 10 2.85 -33.79 4.05
N LYS A 11 3.64 -32.92 3.40
CA LYS A 11 3.69 -31.48 3.74
C LYS A 11 2.45 -30.72 3.29
N VAL A 12 1.89 -31.05 2.13
CA VAL A 12 0.64 -30.46 1.64
C VAL A 12 -0.54 -30.91 2.49
N MET A 13 -0.61 -32.19 2.86
CA MET A 13 -1.61 -32.69 3.80
C MET A 13 -1.46 -32.07 5.19
N ALA A 14 -0.24 -31.86 5.68
CA ALA A 14 -0.01 -31.14 6.93
C ALA A 14 -0.47 -29.67 6.85
N ALA A 15 -0.20 -28.98 5.73
CA ALA A 15 -0.62 -27.59 5.52
C ALA A 15 -2.15 -27.46 5.40
N VAL A 16 -2.81 -28.41 4.71
CA VAL A 16 -4.27 -28.48 4.60
C VAL A 16 -4.90 -28.83 5.95
N ALA A 17 -4.33 -29.77 6.71
CA ALA A 17 -4.80 -30.14 8.04
C ALA A 17 -4.70 -28.98 9.05
N VAL A 18 -3.60 -28.19 9.00
CA VAL A 18 -3.44 -26.98 9.83
C VAL A 18 -4.46 -25.91 9.43
N SER A 19 -4.73 -25.74 8.12
CA SER A 19 -5.72 -24.79 7.61
C SER A 19 -7.15 -25.19 8.00
N ALA A 20 -7.47 -26.48 7.94
CA ALA A 20 -8.76 -27.02 8.40
C ALA A 20 -8.93 -26.91 9.92
N ALA A 21 -7.86 -27.14 10.70
CA ALA A 21 -7.87 -26.96 12.14
C ALA A 21 -8.08 -25.49 12.53
N ALA A 22 -7.47 -24.54 11.82
CA ALA A 22 -7.64 -23.10 12.04
C ALA A 22 -9.08 -22.62 11.80
N LEU A 23 -9.80 -23.22 10.83
CA LEU A 23 -11.20 -22.91 10.53
C LEU A 23 -12.19 -23.64 11.46
N ALA A 24 -11.81 -24.80 12.01
CA ALA A 24 -12.66 -25.59 12.91
C ALA A 24 -12.51 -25.20 14.39
N LEU A 25 -11.35 -24.67 14.80
CA LEU A 25 -11.05 -24.24 16.17
C LEU A 25 -12.06 -23.24 16.77
N PRO A 26 -12.51 -22.19 16.05
CA PRO A 26 -13.49 -21.24 16.59
C PRO A 26 -14.87 -21.87 16.81
N ARG A 27 -15.22 -22.89 16.03
CA ARG A 27 -16.55 -23.51 16.00
C ARG A 27 -16.67 -24.69 16.97
N LEU A 28 -15.56 -25.39 17.24
CA LEU A 28 -15.49 -26.52 18.18
C LEU A 28 -15.17 -26.10 19.61
N PHE A 29 -14.47 -24.97 19.81
CA PHE A 29 -14.10 -24.48 21.15
C PHE A 29 -14.45 -23.00 21.31
N PRO A 30 -15.74 -22.63 21.40
CA PRO A 30 -16.15 -21.26 21.70
C PRO A 30 -15.63 -20.78 23.07
N GLN A 31 -15.20 -21.71 23.93
CA GLN A 31 -14.63 -21.46 25.27
C GLN A 31 -13.10 -21.55 25.32
N LEU A 32 -12.38 -21.22 24.23
CA LEU A 32 -10.92 -21.08 24.27
C LEU A 32 -10.51 -20.28 25.52
N ALA A 33 -9.71 -20.91 26.39
CA ALA A 33 -9.28 -20.30 27.64
C ALA A 33 -8.69 -18.91 27.36
N PRO A 34 -8.94 -17.90 28.22
CA PRO A 34 -8.48 -16.53 28.03
C PRO A 34 -7.05 -16.36 27.46
N PRO A 35 -6.03 -17.12 27.90
CA PRO A 35 -4.67 -16.99 27.34
C PRO A 35 -4.55 -17.36 25.86
N LEU A 36 -5.31 -18.34 25.36
CA LEU A 36 -5.29 -18.74 23.96
C LEU A 36 -5.95 -17.70 23.04
N ARG A 37 -7.01 -17.03 23.51
CA ARG A 37 -7.62 -15.90 22.78
C ARG A 37 -6.64 -14.73 22.64
N SER A 38 -5.90 -14.43 23.70
CA SER A 38 -4.86 -13.38 23.67
C SER A 38 -3.74 -13.73 22.69
N ALA A 39 -3.24 -14.97 22.71
CA ALA A 39 -2.19 -15.41 21.78
C ALA A 39 -2.63 -15.32 20.30
N LEU A 40 -3.86 -15.72 19.99
CA LEU A 40 -4.43 -15.56 18.63
C LEU A 40 -4.60 -14.10 18.24
N LYS A 41 -5.08 -13.26 19.15
CA LYS A 41 -5.24 -11.81 18.91
C LYS A 41 -3.88 -11.14 18.68
N THR A 42 -2.87 -11.48 19.48
CA THR A 42 -1.50 -10.97 19.32
C THR A 42 -0.89 -11.46 18.01
N GLY A 43 -1.03 -12.74 17.68
CA GLY A 43 -0.56 -13.29 16.40
C GLY A 43 -1.22 -12.62 15.19
N ALA A 44 -2.53 -12.37 15.25
CA ALA A 44 -3.25 -11.64 14.22
C ALA A 44 -2.81 -10.16 14.14
N SER A 45 -2.57 -9.50 15.28
CA SER A 45 -2.03 -8.12 15.31
C SER A 45 -0.65 -8.05 14.65
N LEU A 46 0.24 -8.98 15.00
CA LEU A 46 1.60 -9.03 14.43
C LEU A 46 1.59 -9.34 12.93
N PHE A 47 0.73 -10.25 12.49
CA PHE A 47 0.57 -10.55 11.06
C PHE A 47 0.00 -9.35 10.29
N LEU A 48 -1.03 -8.70 10.84
CA LEU A 48 -1.61 -7.50 10.25
C LEU A 48 -0.62 -6.33 10.25
N GLU A 49 0.15 -6.14 11.32
CA GLU A 49 1.22 -5.14 11.39
C GLU A 49 2.29 -5.39 10.33
N ALA A 50 2.73 -6.64 10.16
CA ALA A 50 3.66 -7.01 9.10
C ALA A 50 3.09 -6.79 7.69
N GLU A 51 1.81 -7.10 7.48
CA GLU A 51 1.11 -6.82 6.21
C GLU A 51 1.00 -5.31 5.95
N PHE A 52 0.71 -4.52 6.99
CA PHE A 52 0.64 -3.06 6.92
C PHE A 52 2.00 -2.40 6.73
N GLU A 53 3.08 -2.98 7.27
CA GLU A 53 4.45 -2.52 7.08
C GLU A 53 4.94 -2.82 5.65
N ALA A 54 4.62 -4.02 5.13
CA ALA A 54 4.87 -4.38 3.74
C ALA A 54 4.07 -3.51 2.75
N GLU A 55 2.79 -3.25 3.04
CA GLU A 55 1.97 -2.27 2.29
C GLU A 55 2.58 -0.86 2.38
N GLY A 56 3.05 -0.47 3.56
CA GLY A 56 3.73 0.81 3.80
C GLY A 56 4.93 1.01 2.89
N GLY A 57 5.84 0.03 2.82
CA GLY A 57 7.01 0.09 1.94
C GLY A 57 6.66 0.20 0.45
N LEU A 58 5.56 -0.42 0.03
CA LEU A 58 5.06 -0.33 -1.36
C LEU A 58 4.42 1.03 -1.67
N ILE A 59 3.74 1.64 -0.70
CA ILE A 59 3.25 3.02 -0.79
C ILE A 59 4.43 3.98 -0.90
N ASP A 60 5.41 3.84 -0.03
CA ASP A 60 6.58 4.72 0.02
C ASP A 60 7.42 4.63 -1.27
N THR A 61 7.53 3.43 -1.86
CA THR A 61 8.16 3.24 -3.17
C THR A 61 7.41 3.99 -4.27
N LEU A 62 6.07 3.91 -4.31
CA LEU A 62 5.27 4.64 -5.29
C LEU A 62 5.43 6.14 -5.13
N VAL A 63 5.39 6.62 -3.89
CA VAL A 63 5.51 8.04 -3.55
C VAL A 63 6.89 8.56 -3.95
N SER A 64 7.95 7.82 -3.62
CA SER A 64 9.33 8.18 -3.97
C SER A 64 9.52 8.28 -5.48
N GLN A 65 9.04 7.30 -6.26
CA GLN A 65 9.10 7.33 -7.73
C GLN A 65 8.30 8.50 -8.31
N THR A 66 7.17 8.85 -7.69
CA THR A 66 6.33 9.97 -8.14
C THR A 66 7.04 11.29 -7.86
N LEU A 67 7.63 11.43 -6.68
CA LEU A 67 8.36 12.63 -6.29
C LEU A 67 9.60 12.85 -7.15
N GLU A 68 10.36 11.79 -7.42
CA GLU A 68 11.52 11.83 -8.33
C GLU A 68 11.11 12.28 -9.73
N ALA A 69 10.01 11.74 -10.28
CA ALA A 69 9.50 12.15 -11.57
C ALA A 69 9.01 13.62 -11.60
N LEU A 70 8.43 14.13 -10.49
CA LEU A 70 8.05 15.54 -10.38
C LEU A 70 9.27 16.46 -10.39
N LEU A 71 10.31 16.11 -9.62
CA LEU A 71 11.55 16.89 -9.54
C LEU A 71 12.34 16.84 -10.86
N GLU A 72 12.40 15.67 -11.50
CA GLU A 72 13.03 15.51 -12.82
C GLU A 72 12.32 16.37 -13.87
N ASN A 73 10.99 16.42 -13.85
CA ASN A 73 10.21 17.31 -14.71
C ASN A 73 10.47 18.78 -14.44
N ALA A 74 10.62 19.16 -13.17
CA ALA A 74 10.96 20.52 -12.79
C ALA A 74 12.29 20.96 -13.41
N ALA A 75 13.29 20.07 -13.39
CA ALA A 75 14.62 20.32 -13.94
C ALA A 75 14.66 20.32 -15.48
N LYS A 76 13.81 19.53 -16.16
CA LYS A 76 13.88 19.33 -17.62
C LYS A 76 12.92 20.21 -18.43
N ALA A 77 11.84 20.71 -17.83
CA ALA A 77 10.82 21.47 -18.57
C ALA A 77 11.35 22.83 -19.02
N ARG A 78 11.23 23.11 -20.33
CA ARG A 78 11.71 24.37 -20.94
C ARG A 78 10.67 25.49 -20.89
N THR A 79 9.40 25.13 -20.75
CA THR A 79 8.27 26.07 -20.68
C THR A 79 7.32 25.76 -19.52
N PRO A 80 6.60 26.77 -18.97
CA PRO A 80 5.58 26.57 -17.95
C PRO A 80 4.47 25.60 -18.37
N GLU A 81 4.04 25.64 -19.63
CA GLU A 81 2.98 24.78 -20.17
C GLU A 81 3.43 23.31 -20.28
N GLU A 82 4.67 23.06 -20.71
CA GLU A 82 5.24 21.71 -20.72
C GLU A 82 5.37 21.15 -19.30
N ARG A 83 5.82 21.99 -18.37
CA ARG A 83 5.94 21.67 -16.95
C ARG A 83 4.58 21.22 -16.39
N LYS A 84 3.55 22.04 -16.57
CA LYS A 84 2.17 21.74 -16.13
C LYS A 84 1.60 20.47 -16.75
N ARG A 85 1.79 20.28 -18.06
CA ARG A 85 1.35 19.05 -18.76
C ARG A 85 2.07 17.82 -18.22
N SER A 86 3.37 17.91 -17.93
CA SER A 86 4.14 16.79 -17.40
C SER A 86 3.75 16.44 -15.97
N THR A 87 3.57 17.45 -15.11
CA THR A 87 3.06 17.28 -13.74
C THR A 87 1.73 16.54 -13.72
N ARG A 88 0.76 16.99 -14.53
CA ARG A 88 -0.54 16.30 -14.66
C ARG A 88 -0.38 14.84 -15.08
N ARG A 89 0.54 14.53 -16.00
CA ARG A 89 0.81 13.13 -16.42
C ARG A 89 1.39 12.29 -15.30
N VAL A 90 2.32 12.86 -14.50
CA VAL A 90 2.89 12.16 -13.34
C VAL A 90 1.82 11.91 -12.29
N MET A 91 1.01 12.92 -11.95
CA MET A 91 -0.07 12.80 -10.98
C MET A 91 -1.13 11.79 -11.42
N HIS A 92 -1.55 11.83 -12.69
CA HIS A 92 -2.49 10.85 -13.24
C HIS A 92 -1.94 9.41 -13.19
N ARG A 93 -0.63 9.24 -13.42
CA ARG A 93 0.02 7.92 -13.28
C ARG A 93 0.05 7.47 -11.82
N PHE A 94 0.33 8.37 -10.88
CA PHE A 94 0.26 8.08 -9.44
C PHE A 94 -1.16 7.64 -9.05
N GLU A 95 -2.17 8.42 -9.40
CA GLU A 95 -3.58 8.14 -9.09
C GLU A 95 -4.01 6.77 -9.61
N ARG A 96 -3.72 6.47 -10.88
CA ARG A 96 -4.07 5.19 -11.48
C ARG A 96 -3.43 4.02 -10.72
N ARG A 97 -2.16 4.15 -10.33
CA ARG A 97 -1.44 3.11 -9.57
C ARG A 97 -1.93 2.99 -8.13
N ALA A 98 -2.19 4.11 -7.46
CA ALA A 98 -2.73 4.14 -6.12
C ALA A 98 -4.13 3.50 -6.06
N ARG A 99 -5.00 3.82 -7.03
CA ARG A 99 -6.32 3.19 -7.17
C ARG A 99 -6.20 1.69 -7.46
N ALA A 100 -5.34 1.28 -8.39
CA ALA A 100 -5.13 -0.13 -8.69
C ALA A 100 -4.65 -0.92 -7.45
N ARG A 101 -3.72 -0.38 -6.67
CA ARG A 101 -3.29 -0.99 -5.41
C ARG A 101 -4.40 -1.04 -4.37
N ALA A 102 -5.15 0.06 -4.23
CA ALA A 102 -6.28 0.12 -3.32
C ALA A 102 -7.40 -0.88 -3.70
N GLN A 103 -7.64 -1.11 -5.00
CA GLN A 103 -8.53 -2.17 -5.49
C GLN A 103 -7.99 -3.57 -5.14
N HIS A 104 -6.70 -3.79 -5.38
CA HIS A 104 -6.08 -5.10 -5.18
C HIS A 104 -6.07 -5.55 -3.72
N TRP A 105 -5.86 -4.62 -2.77
CA TRP A 105 -5.79 -4.93 -1.34
C TRP A 105 -7.05 -4.55 -0.54
N GLY A 106 -7.93 -3.73 -1.08
CA GLY A 106 -9.15 -3.25 -0.42
C GLY A 106 -10.28 -4.29 -0.32
N GLY A 107 -10.08 -5.50 -0.83
CA GLY A 107 -11.14 -6.51 -0.89
C GLY A 107 -12.38 -6.02 -1.64
N GLU A 108 -13.56 -6.48 -1.21
CA GLU A 108 -14.83 -6.16 -1.87
C GLU A 108 -15.45 -4.83 -1.42
N SER A 109 -14.97 -4.26 -0.31
CA SER A 109 -15.53 -3.05 0.33
C SER A 109 -15.03 -1.75 -0.33
N ASP A 110 -15.97 -0.95 -0.85
CA ASP A 110 -15.66 0.40 -1.36
C ASP A 110 -15.08 1.33 -0.30
N ALA A 111 -15.50 1.16 0.96
CA ALA A 111 -14.98 1.96 2.07
C ALA A 111 -13.50 1.66 2.33
N ASP A 112 -13.10 0.39 2.28
CA ASP A 112 -11.70 -0.01 2.48
C ASP A 112 -10.81 0.39 1.31
N ARG A 113 -11.31 0.18 0.09
CA ARG A 113 -10.75 0.70 -1.14
C ARG A 113 -10.48 2.21 -1.05
N SER A 114 -11.48 3.01 -0.69
CA SER A 114 -11.34 4.46 -0.50
C SER A 114 -10.35 4.83 0.62
N ARG A 115 -10.38 4.11 1.75
CA ARG A 115 -9.44 4.33 2.88
C ARG A 115 -7.99 4.09 2.45
N ARG A 116 -7.72 3.01 1.72
CA ARG A 116 -6.38 2.68 1.21
C ARG A 116 -5.90 3.71 0.19
N TYR A 117 -6.76 4.15 -0.72
CA TYR A 117 -6.41 5.22 -1.66
C TYR A 117 -6.04 6.52 -0.92
N ARG A 118 -6.85 6.94 0.05
CA ARG A 118 -6.55 8.12 0.89
C ARG A 118 -5.23 8.01 1.63
N ARG A 119 -4.84 6.80 2.06
CA ARG A 119 -3.51 6.55 2.66
C ARG A 119 -2.38 6.85 1.67
N HIS A 120 -2.50 6.43 0.41
CA HIS A 120 -1.49 6.75 -0.61
C HIS A 120 -1.37 8.26 -0.83
N VAL A 121 -2.50 8.96 -0.92
CA VAL A 121 -2.54 10.43 -1.08
C VAL A 121 -1.90 11.13 0.12
N ALA A 122 -2.20 10.69 1.34
CA ALA A 122 -1.62 11.24 2.56
C ALA A 122 -0.09 11.07 2.60
N HIS A 123 0.44 9.90 2.21
CA HIS A 123 1.89 9.68 2.12
C HIS A 123 2.53 10.59 1.06
N LEU A 124 1.91 10.76 -0.11
CA LEU A 124 2.43 11.67 -1.13
C LEU A 124 2.49 13.11 -0.63
N ARG A 125 1.40 13.61 -0.03
CA ARG A 125 1.34 14.97 0.54
C ARG A 125 2.40 15.18 1.62
N ARG A 126 2.58 14.19 2.50
CA ARG A 126 3.61 14.24 3.54
C ARG A 126 5.01 14.30 2.92
N ALA A 127 5.32 13.42 1.97
CA ALA A 127 6.62 13.41 1.31
C ALA A 127 6.92 14.74 0.60
N ILE A 128 5.91 15.32 -0.06
CA ILE A 128 6.02 16.65 -0.68
C ILE A 128 6.29 17.73 0.37
N ALA A 129 5.52 17.77 1.46
CA ALA A 129 5.70 18.74 2.54
C ALA A 129 7.08 18.64 3.21
N GLU A 130 7.65 17.43 3.29
CA GLU A 130 8.99 17.20 3.84
C GLU A 130 10.11 17.71 2.93
N VAL A 131 9.95 17.63 1.60
CA VAL A 131 11.00 18.07 0.66
C VAL A 131 10.85 19.52 0.20
N ALA A 132 9.62 20.04 0.09
CA ALA A 132 9.34 21.36 -0.46
C ALA A 132 10.16 22.50 0.18
N PRO A 133 10.37 22.57 1.52
CA PRO A 133 11.14 23.65 2.14
C PRO A 133 12.60 23.75 1.66
N ARG A 134 13.16 22.66 1.15
CA ARG A 134 14.56 22.57 0.69
C ARG A 134 14.71 22.84 -0.81
N ARG A 135 13.61 23.15 -1.51
CA ARG A 135 13.59 23.31 -2.98
C ARG A 135 13.56 24.77 -3.40
N SER A 136 13.91 25.02 -4.65
CA SER A 136 13.77 26.35 -5.26
C SER A 136 12.31 26.80 -5.25
N PRO A 137 12.03 28.13 -5.30
CA PRO A 137 10.66 28.63 -5.36
C PRO A 137 9.85 28.06 -6.53
N GLU A 138 10.49 27.83 -7.69
CA GLU A 138 9.84 27.23 -8.85
C GLU A 138 9.45 25.77 -8.63
N GLU A 139 10.34 24.96 -8.06
CA GLU A 139 10.05 23.58 -7.70
C GLU A 139 8.96 23.49 -6.64
N ARG A 140 8.94 24.42 -5.67
CA ARG A 140 7.87 24.50 -4.65
C ARG A 140 6.51 24.75 -5.27
N ALA A 141 6.37 25.77 -6.11
CA ALA A 141 5.11 26.06 -6.80
C ALA A 141 4.60 24.85 -7.61
N LEU A 142 5.52 24.09 -8.19
CA LEU A 142 5.24 22.86 -8.92
C LEU A 142 4.69 21.74 -8.02
N LEU A 143 5.31 21.58 -6.84
CA LEU A 143 4.90 20.61 -5.84
C LEU A 143 3.55 20.98 -5.22
N ASP A 144 3.30 22.27 -5.01
CA ASP A 144 2.01 22.78 -4.54
C ASP A 144 0.90 22.53 -5.57
N GLU A 145 1.14 22.84 -6.87
CA GLU A 145 0.20 22.51 -7.96
C GLU A 145 -0.07 20.98 -8.03
N ALA A 146 0.96 20.16 -7.81
CA ALA A 146 0.80 18.72 -7.78
C ALA A 146 -0.10 18.25 -6.63
N VAL A 147 0.02 18.84 -5.44
CA VAL A 147 -0.80 18.52 -4.25
C VAL A 147 -2.25 18.95 -4.43
N GLU A 148 -2.49 20.15 -4.93
CA GLU A 148 -3.83 20.68 -5.21
C GLU A 148 -4.57 19.84 -6.25
N GLY A 149 -3.83 19.27 -7.21
CA GLY A 149 -4.39 18.44 -8.28
C GLY A 149 -4.84 17.04 -7.85
N VAL A 150 -4.50 16.56 -6.65
CA VAL A 150 -4.87 15.20 -6.21
C VAL A 150 -6.29 15.18 -5.65
N PRO A 151 -7.21 14.39 -6.23
CA PRO A 151 -8.55 14.25 -5.69
C PRO A 151 -8.49 13.52 -4.33
N GLU A 152 -9.17 14.09 -3.32
CA GLU A 152 -9.26 13.49 -1.98
C GLU A 152 -10.21 12.30 -1.91
N ALA A 153 -11.11 12.21 -2.89
CA ALA A 153 -12.08 11.14 -3.02
C ALA A 153 -11.76 10.27 -4.25
N TRP A 154 -11.95 8.96 -4.06
CA TRP A 154 -12.01 8.00 -5.15
C TRP A 154 -13.43 7.99 -5.72
#